data_AF-A0A942NYE2-F1
#
_entry.id   AF-A0A942NYE2-F1
#
_cell.length_a   1.000
_cell.length_b   1.000
_cell.length_c   1.000
_cell.angle_alpha   90.00
_cell.angle_beta   90.00
_cell.angle_gamma   90.00
#
_symmetry.space_group_name_H-M   'P 1'
#
loop_
_entity.id
_entity.type
_entity.pdbx_description
1 polymer ?
#
loop_
_entity_poly.entity_id
_entity_poly.type
_entity_poly.pdbx_seq_one_letter_code
_entity_poly.pdbx_strand_id
1 'polypeptide(L)'
;MSTADLLSQDEIDALLHGVDDGDVDTGHEDEGLNKAARLYDFNSQERIVRGRMPTLEMVNERFARYFRIALFNFLRRAAEISVSGIQVQKFSEFIQGLFVPTNLNVI
;
A
#
# COMPACT_ATOMS: atom_id res chain seq x y z
N MET A 1 20.55 44.50 18.79
CA MET A 1 20.05 45.45 17.79
C MET A 1 19.91 44.70 16.48
N SER A 2 18.76 44.88 15.86
CA SER A 2 18.14 44.06 14.82
C SER A 2 18.91 44.00 13.50
N THR A 3 19.07 42.78 12.98
CA THR A 3 19.54 42.45 11.62
C THR A 3 18.44 42.76 10.59
N ALA A 4 18.10 44.03 10.43
CA ALA A 4 17.03 44.50 9.55
C ALA A 4 17.57 45.44 8.46
N ASP A 5 18.62 45.02 7.75
CA ASP A 5 19.17 45.79 6.63
C ASP A 5 19.68 44.85 5.53
N LEU A 6 18.79 43.96 5.09
CA LEU A 6 19.08 42.98 4.04
C LEU A 6 18.61 43.45 2.65
N LEU A 7 17.99 44.63 2.56
CA LEU A 7 17.51 45.22 1.32
C LEU A 7 17.73 46.73 1.39
N SER A 8 18.30 47.30 0.33
CA SER A 8 18.42 48.74 0.17
C SER A 8 17.04 49.38 -0.06
N GLN A 9 16.90 50.66 0.24
CA GLN A 9 15.62 51.37 0.12
C GLN A 9 15.07 51.33 -1.33
N ASP A 10 15.96 51.33 -2.32
CA ASP A 10 15.61 51.20 -3.74
C ASP A 10 15.03 49.81 -4.07
N GLU A 11 15.52 48.75 -3.41
CA GLU A 11 14.97 47.40 -3.55
C GLU A 11 13.62 47.25 -2.85
N ILE A 12 13.40 47.96 -1.73
CA ILE A 12 12.11 48.00 -1.04
C ILE A 12 11.08 48.69 -1.92
N ASP A 13 11.41 49.84 -2.52
CA ASP A 13 10.50 50.58 -3.40
C ASP A 13 10.19 49.79 -4.68
N ALA A 14 11.16 49.07 -5.24
CA ALA A 14 10.94 48.18 -6.38
C ALA A 14 9.98 47.02 -6.04
N LEU A 15 10.12 46.41 -4.85
CA LEU A 15 9.21 45.36 -4.39
C LEU A 15 7.81 45.89 -4.06
N LEU A 16 7.71 47.09 -3.48
CA LEU A 16 6.44 47.72 -3.15
C LEU A 16 5.66 48.08 -4.42
N HIS A 17 6.34 48.65 -5.42
CA HIS A 17 5.72 48.96 -6.72
C HIS A 17 5.36 47.71 -7.51
N GLY A 18 6.20 46.67 -7.50
CA GLY A 18 5.85 45.39 -8.14
C GLY A 18 4.56 44.77 -7.57
N VAL A 19 4.34 44.88 -6.25
CA VAL A 19 3.13 44.39 -5.56
C VAL A 19 1.89 45.24 -5.87
N ASP A 20 2.02 46.57 -5.91
CA ASP A 20 0.89 47.47 -6.20
C ASP A 20 0.47 47.44 -7.68
N ASP A 21 1.43 47.33 -8.61
CA ASP A 21 1.17 47.25 -10.06
C ASP A 21 0.74 45.84 -10.52
N GLY A 22 0.79 44.84 -9.62
CA GLY A 22 0.40 43.46 -9.92
C GLY A 22 1.34 42.76 -10.92
N ASP A 23 2.54 43.30 -11.15
CA ASP A 23 3.55 42.75 -12.07
C ASP A 23 4.34 41.59 -11.44
N VAL A 24 4.21 41.39 -10.13
CA VAL A 24 4.59 40.12 -9.51
C VAL A 24 3.43 39.14 -9.69
N ASP A 25 3.68 38.07 -10.45
CA ASP A 25 2.86 36.87 -10.43
C ASP A 25 2.89 36.29 -9.01
N THR A 26 2.05 36.85 -8.13
CA THR A 26 1.64 36.25 -6.88
C THR A 26 0.63 35.18 -7.22
N GLY A 27 1.05 34.26 -8.09
CA GLY A 27 0.37 33.03 -8.39
C GLY A 27 0.13 32.31 -7.08
N HIS A 28 -1.01 32.61 -6.47
CA HIS A 28 -1.90 31.56 -6.09
C HIS A 28 -2.07 30.73 -7.35
N GLU A 29 -1.17 29.75 -7.50
CA GLU A 29 -1.47 28.49 -8.14
C GLU A 29 -2.65 27.86 -7.37
N ASP A 30 -3.82 28.49 -7.51
CA ASP A 30 -5.13 27.86 -7.44
C ASP A 30 -5.31 26.94 -8.68
N GLU A 31 -4.24 26.65 -9.42
CA GLU A 31 -4.11 25.53 -10.35
C GLU A 31 -4.00 24.17 -9.61
N GLY A 32 -4.87 23.93 -8.63
CA GLY A 32 -4.89 22.64 -7.95
C GLY A 32 -6.14 22.35 -7.11
N LEU A 33 -6.80 23.37 -6.55
CA LEU A 33 -7.88 23.15 -5.58
C LEU A 33 -9.25 22.85 -6.21
N ASN A 34 -9.38 22.96 -7.53
CA ASN A 34 -10.55 22.49 -8.30
C ASN A 34 -10.35 21.14 -9.00
N LYS A 35 -9.33 20.35 -8.62
CA LYS A 35 -9.42 18.90 -8.84
C LYS A 35 -10.31 18.37 -7.73
N ALA A 36 -11.62 18.34 -7.98
CA ALA A 36 -12.60 17.62 -7.18
C ALA A 36 -11.91 16.38 -6.59
N ALA A 37 -11.75 16.35 -5.26
CA ALA A 37 -11.02 15.31 -4.57
C ALA A 37 -11.46 13.97 -5.16
N ARG A 38 -10.53 13.26 -5.81
CA ARG A 38 -10.89 11.99 -6.45
C ARG A 38 -11.42 11.09 -5.35
N LEU A 39 -12.68 10.68 -5.48
CA LEU A 39 -13.29 9.72 -4.58
C LEU A 39 -12.41 8.46 -4.63
N TYR A 40 -11.64 8.27 -3.58
CA TYR A 40 -10.69 7.17 -3.48
C TYR A 40 -11.40 6.03 -2.77
N ASP A 41 -11.80 5.04 -3.55
CA ASP A 41 -12.40 3.83 -3.00
C ASP A 41 -11.30 2.93 -2.45
N PHE A 42 -11.20 2.86 -1.12
CA PHE A 42 -10.28 1.96 -0.41
C PHE A 42 -10.52 0.48 -0.71
N ASN A 43 -11.69 0.12 -1.23
CA ASN A 43 -12.05 -1.23 -1.66
C ASN A 43 -11.54 -1.53 -3.09
N SER A 44 -11.28 -0.49 -3.88
CA SER A 44 -10.81 -0.59 -5.27
C SER A 44 -9.30 -0.68 -5.41
N GLN A 45 -8.56 -0.34 -4.35
CA GLN A 45 -7.13 -0.66 -4.22
C GLN A 45 -6.97 -2.14 -3.92
N GLU A 46 -7.52 -2.97 -4.81
CA GLU A 46 -7.11 -4.34 -4.97
C GLU A 46 -5.62 -4.22 -5.28
N ARG A 47 -4.81 -4.37 -4.24
CA ARG A 47 -3.37 -4.61 -4.38
C ARG A 47 -3.31 -6.02 -4.95
N ILE A 48 -3.76 -6.17 -6.20
CA ILE A 48 -3.51 -7.35 -6.99
C ILE A 48 -2.00 -7.35 -7.04
N VAL A 49 -1.40 -8.21 -6.22
CA VAL A 49 -0.04 -8.64 -6.46
C VAL A 49 -0.16 -9.37 -7.79
N ARG A 50 -0.10 -8.60 -8.88
CA ARG A 50 -0.29 -9.00 -10.28
C ARG A 50 0.97 -9.75 -10.65
N GLY A 51 1.10 -10.95 -10.10
CA GLY A 51 2.28 -11.78 -10.23
C GLY A 51 2.16 -13.03 -9.38
N ARG A 52 2.80 -14.10 -9.84
CA ARG A 52 3.12 -15.23 -8.97
C ARG A 52 3.89 -14.69 -7.78
N MET A 53 3.62 -15.17 -6.57
CA MET A 53 4.36 -14.78 -5.37
C MET A 53 5.48 -15.81 -5.14
N PRO A 54 6.60 -15.79 -5.90
CA PRO A 54 7.55 -16.91 -5.94
C PRO A 54 8.17 -17.18 -4.57
N THR A 55 8.40 -16.14 -3.77
CA THR A 55 8.90 -16.31 -2.41
C THR A 55 7.90 -17.03 -1.51
N LEU A 56 6.60 -16.70 -1.63
CA LEU A 56 5.55 -17.35 -0.85
C LEU A 56 5.33 -18.80 -1.31
N GLU A 57 5.44 -19.06 -2.62
CA GLU A 57 5.44 -20.43 -3.17
C GLU A 57 6.60 -21.25 -2.58
N MET A 58 7.81 -20.71 -2.60
CA MET A 58 9.00 -21.36 -2.04
C MET A 58 8.87 -21.62 -0.53
N VAL A 59 8.30 -20.68 0.23
CA VAL A 59 8.04 -20.84 1.66
C VAL A 59 7.04 -21.99 1.88
N ASN A 60 5.94 -22.02 1.14
CA ASN A 60 4.92 -23.07 1.25
C ASN A 60 5.45 -24.45 0.84
N GLU A 61 6.26 -24.55 -0.22
CA GLU A 61 6.92 -25.81 -0.60
C GLU A 61 7.83 -26.34 0.50
N ARG A 62 8.62 -25.45 1.11
CA ARG A 62 9.50 -25.81 2.22
C ARG A 62 8.69 -26.24 3.45
N PHE A 63 7.62 -25.52 3.78
CA PHE A 63 6.70 -25.88 4.85
C PHE A 63 6.10 -27.27 4.62
N ALA A 64 5.55 -27.54 3.44
CA ALA A 64 4.95 -28.84 3.11
C ALA A 64 5.95 -29.99 3.26
N ARG A 65 7.22 -29.78 2.89
CA ARG A 65 8.29 -30.77 3.08
C ARG A 65 8.54 -31.08 4.55
N TYR A 66 8.67 -30.06 5.40
CA TYR A 66 8.87 -30.26 6.83
C TYR A 66 7.65 -30.84 7.51
N PHE A 67 6.45 -30.36 7.14
CA PHE A 67 5.20 -30.83 7.70
C PHE A 67 4.96 -32.32 7.39
N ARG A 68 5.32 -32.78 6.18
CA ARG A 68 5.27 -34.21 5.83
C ARG A 68 6.13 -35.08 6.74
N ILE A 69 7.35 -34.64 7.03
CA ILE A 69 8.28 -35.35 7.92
C ILE A 69 7.75 -35.34 9.36
N ALA A 70 7.26 -34.19 9.83
CA ALA A 70 6.69 -34.06 11.17
C ALA A 70 5.47 -34.97 11.35
N LEU A 71 4.57 -35.00 10.37
CA LEU A 71 3.37 -35.82 10.41
C LEU A 71 3.69 -37.31 10.33
N PHE A 72 4.68 -37.70 9.53
CA PHE A 72 5.18 -39.08 9.52
C PHE A 72 5.74 -39.49 10.89
N ASN A 73 6.53 -38.63 11.53
CA ASN A 73 7.08 -38.91 12.86
C ASN A 73 5.99 -39.03 13.93
N PHE A 74 4.92 -38.25 13.82
CA PHE A 74 3.80 -38.27 14.74
C PHE A 74 2.86 -39.47 14.53
N LEU A 75 2.40 -39.69 13.29
CA LEU A 75 1.41 -40.73 12.95
C LEU A 75 2.03 -42.09 12.63
N ARG A 76 3.34 -42.15 12.40
CA ARG A 76 4.06 -43.34 11.87
C ARG A 76 3.49 -43.86 10.55
N ARG A 77 2.87 -42.98 9.77
CA ARG A 77 2.27 -43.27 8.46
C ARG A 77 2.65 -42.21 7.44
N ALA A 78 2.96 -42.63 6.22
CA ALA A 78 3.25 -41.72 5.11
C ALA A 78 1.98 -40.93 4.75
N ALA A 79 2.12 -39.60 4.69
CA ALA A 79 1.08 -38.70 4.23
C ALA A 79 1.51 -38.03 2.92
N GLU A 80 0.60 -38.01 1.95
CA GLU A 80 0.79 -37.24 0.73
C GLU A 80 0.36 -35.79 0.98
N ILE A 81 1.27 -34.86 0.70
CA ILE A 81 1.04 -33.43 0.95
C ILE A 81 1.54 -32.71 -0.30
N SER A 82 0.70 -31.91 -0.91
CA SER A 82 1.04 -31.09 -2.07
C SER A 82 0.65 -29.64 -1.80
N VAL A 83 1.36 -28.71 -2.44
CA VAL A 83 1.06 -27.29 -2.38
C VAL A 83 0.32 -26.93 -3.66
N SER A 84 -0.87 -26.37 -3.54
CA SER A 84 -1.62 -25.80 -4.66
C SER A 84 -1.18 -24.34 -4.91
N GLY A 85 -1.48 -23.84 -6.11
CA GLY A 85 -1.16 -22.45 -6.48
C GLY A 85 -1.81 -21.44 -5.54
N ILE A 86 -1.13 -20.31 -5.33
CA ILE A 86 -1.60 -19.24 -4.46
C ILE A 86 -2.72 -18.47 -5.16
N GLN A 87 -3.82 -18.23 -4.44
CA GLN A 87 -4.94 -17.43 -4.90
C GLN A 87 -5.20 -16.30 -3.90
N VAL A 88 -5.43 -15.11 -4.42
CA VAL A 88 -5.85 -13.96 -3.62
C VAL A 88 -7.37 -13.86 -3.73
N GLN A 89 -8.05 -13.88 -2.59
CA GLN A 89 -9.51 -13.76 -2.50
C GLN A 89 -9.90 -12.92 -1.29
N LYS A 90 -11.11 -12.35 -1.30
CA LYS A 90 -11.59 -11.58 -0.16
C LYS A 90 -11.88 -12.51 1.01
N PHE A 91 -11.62 -12.04 2.23
CA PHE A 91 -11.86 -12.85 3.43
C PHE A 91 -13.34 -13.24 3.59
N SER A 92 -14.27 -12.35 3.26
CA SER A 92 -15.70 -12.65 3.29
C SER A 92 -16.09 -13.80 2.34
N GLU A 93 -15.51 -13.83 1.14
CA GLU A 93 -15.72 -14.90 0.16
C GLU A 93 -15.11 -16.22 0.65
N PHE A 94 -13.92 -16.17 1.25
CA PHE A 94 -13.29 -17.34 1.84
C PHE A 94 -14.16 -18.01 2.91
N ILE A 95 -14.68 -17.22 3.87
CA ILE A 95 -15.51 -17.75 4.96
C ILE A 95 -16.81 -18.35 4.43
N GLN A 96 -17.44 -17.73 3.44
CA GLN A 96 -18.66 -18.26 2.82
C GLN A 96 -18.42 -19.55 2.02
N GLY A 97 -17.21 -19.76 1.52
CA GLY A 97 -16.83 -20.97 0.78
C GLY A 97 -16.49 -22.19 1.62
N LEU A 98 -16.43 -22.08 2.96
CA LEU A 98 -16.05 -23.20 3.82
C LEU A 98 -17.21 -24.19 4.01
N PHE A 99 -16.90 -25.48 3.91
CA PHE A 99 -17.83 -26.56 4.26
C PHE A 99 -18.09 -26.60 5.76
N VAL A 100 -19.29 -27.02 6.16
CA VAL A 100 -19.66 -27.20 7.56
C VAL A 100 -19.77 -28.69 7.88
N PRO A 101 -19.04 -29.23 8.88
CA PRO A 101 -18.09 -28.55 9.78
C PRO A 101 -16.69 -28.37 9.15
N THR A 102 -16.00 -27.30 9.55
CA THR A 102 -14.59 -27.07 9.20
C THR A 102 -13.77 -26.76 10.45
N ASN A 103 -12.50 -27.14 10.44
CA ASN A 103 -11.53 -26.74 11.45
C ASN A 103 -10.74 -25.54 10.92
N LEU A 104 -11.12 -24.33 11.35
CA LEU A 104 -10.48 -23.08 10.95
C LEU A 104 -9.66 -22.53 12.11
N ASN A 105 -8.36 -22.33 11.89
CA ASN A 105 -7.46 -21.67 12.85
C ASN A 105 -6.87 -20.42 12.19
N VAL A 106 -7.02 -19.26 12.84
CA VAL A 106 -6.43 -17.99 12.42
C VAL A 106 -5.36 -17.62 13.47
N ILE A 107 -4.13 -17.35 13.01
CA ILE A 107 -2.97 -17.00 13.84
C ILE A 107 -2.65 -15.53 13.63
#